data_AF-A0A7C1RHS9-F1
#
_entry.id   AF-A0A7C1RHS9-F1
#
_cell.length_a   1.000
_cell.length_b   1.000
_cell.length_c   1.000
_cell.angle_alpha   90.00
_cell.angle_beta   90.00
_cell.angle_gamma   90.00
#
_symmetry.space_group_name_H-M   'P 1'
#
loop_
_entity.id
_entity.type
_entity.pdbx_description
1 polymer ?
#
loop_
_entity_poly.entity_id
_entity_poly.type
_entity_poly.pdbx_seq_one_letter_code
_entity_poly.pdbx_strand_id
1 'polypeptide(L)'
;MNIVDFIGAVGVFQILLAYILNVSGKLEQKSLPYILLNTVGAAMACTASIMMDYLPFIILEAAWTIVSTASLIKYFNASHADSQ
;
A
#
# COMPACT_ATOMS: atom_id res chain seq x y z
N MET A 1 0.30 -12.05 20.73
CA MET A 1 0.16 -11.04 19.66
C MET A 1 -1.06 -10.22 19.97
N ASN A 2 -0.91 -8.91 20.10
CA ASN A 2 -2.05 -8.01 20.25
C ASN A 2 -2.62 -7.69 18.85
N ILE A 3 -3.79 -7.08 18.81
CA ILE A 3 -4.45 -6.66 17.56
C ILE A 3 -3.56 -5.75 16.72
N VAL A 4 -2.71 -4.93 17.36
CA VAL A 4 -1.75 -4.05 16.70
C VAL A 4 -0.70 -4.84 15.92
N ASP A 5 -0.11 -5.87 16.54
CA ASP A 5 0.87 -6.74 15.88
C ASP A 5 0.25 -7.44 14.67
N PHE A 6 -1.01 -7.87 14.79
CA PHE A 6 -1.73 -8.56 13.73
C PHE A 6 -2.03 -7.62 12.56
N ILE A 7 -2.52 -6.40 12.82
CA ILE A 7 -2.75 -5.38 11.80
C ILE A 7 -1.44 -5.03 11.09
N GLY A 8 -0.35 -4.83 11.85
CA GLY A 8 0.97 -4.56 11.29
C GLY A 8 1.47 -5.70 10.42
N ALA A 9 1.35 -6.94 10.89
CA ALA A 9 1.77 -8.13 10.14
C ALA A 9 1.01 -8.27 8.81
N VAL A 10 -0.32 -8.09 8.83
CA VAL A 10 -1.14 -8.14 7.61
C VAL A 10 -0.77 -7.01 6.66
N GLY A 11 -0.59 -5.78 7.17
CA GLY A 11 -0.24 -4.63 6.34
C GLY A 11 1.11 -4.80 5.63
N VAL A 12 2.15 -5.16 6.37
CA VAL A 12 3.49 -5.40 5.81
C VAL A 12 3.50 -6.60 4.86
N PHE A 13 2.73 -7.65 5.16
CA PHE A 13 2.57 -8.78 4.26
C PHE A 13 1.96 -8.36 2.92
N GLN A 14 0.93 -7.50 2.90
CA GLN A 14 0.33 -7.01 1.65
C GLN A 14 1.32 -6.20 0.81
N ILE A 15 2.10 -5.33 1.44
CA ILE A 15 3.17 -4.55 0.78
C ILE A 15 4.20 -5.51 0.16
N LEU A 16 4.68 -6.47 0.94
CA LEU A 16 5.66 -7.44 0.48
C LEU A 16 5.10 -8.31 -0.65
N LEU A 17 3.84 -8.72 -0.56
CA LEU A 17 3.16 -9.47 -1.60
C LEU A 17 3.07 -8.66 -2.90
N ALA A 18 2.74 -7.38 -2.83
CA ALA A 18 2.73 -6.51 -4.00
C ALA A 18 4.11 -6.42 -4.65
N TYR A 19 5.16 -6.25 -3.84
CA TYR A 19 6.55 -6.22 -4.31
C TYR A 19 6.96 -7.54 -4.97
N ILE A 20 6.70 -8.68 -4.33
CA ILE A 20 6.99 -10.01 -4.88
C ILE A 20 6.29 -10.20 -6.22
N LEU A 21 4.99 -9.87 -6.30
CA LEU A 21 4.23 -10.01 -7.54
C LEU A 21 4.74 -9.07 -8.64
N ASN A 22 5.22 -7.87 -8.27
CA ASN A 22 5.80 -6.94 -9.23
C ASN A 22 7.14 -7.41 -9.78
N VAL A 23 8.06 -7.82 -8.91
CA VAL A 23 9.38 -8.34 -9.32
C VAL A 23 9.24 -9.66 -10.08
N SER A 24 8.22 -10.47 -9.77
CA SER A 24 7.90 -11.69 -10.52
C SER A 24 7.26 -11.43 -11.89
N GLY A 25 7.02 -10.17 -12.27
CA GLY A 25 6.36 -9.79 -13.52
C GLY A 25 4.87 -10.12 -13.57
N LYS A 26 4.24 -10.51 -12.44
CA LYS A 26 2.82 -10.86 -12.37
C LYS A 26 1.91 -9.65 -12.23
N LEU A 27 2.40 -8.56 -11.65
CA LEU A 27 1.68 -7.30 -11.50
C LEU A 27 2.53 -6.12 -11.98
N GLU A 28 1.96 -5.25 -12.81
CA GLU A 28 2.61 -3.99 -13.15
C GLU A 28 2.40 -2.95 -12.05
N GLN A 29 3.34 -2.02 -11.90
CA GLN A 29 3.26 -0.96 -10.87
C GLN A 29 2.05 -0.03 -11.07
N LYS A 30 1.53 0.06 -12.30
CA LYS A 30 0.33 0.84 -12.64
C LYS A 30 -0.96 0.03 -12.58
N SER A 31 -0.88 -1.27 -12.32
CA SER A 31 -2.06 -2.13 -12.26
C SER A 31 -2.86 -1.87 -10.98
N LEU A 32 -4.19 -1.89 -11.10
CA LEU A 32 -5.08 -1.68 -9.95
C LEU A 32 -4.78 -2.63 -8.77
N PRO A 33 -4.54 -3.95 -8.95
CA PRO A 33 -4.25 -4.84 -7.83
C PRO A 33 -2.96 -4.48 -7.10
N TYR A 34 -1.92 -4.06 -7.84
CA TYR A 34 -0.66 -3.60 -7.24
C TYR A 34 -0.90 -2.35 -6.39
N ILE A 35 -1.57 -1.36 -6.96
CA ILE A 35 -1.88 -0.10 -6.28
C ILE A 35 -2.71 -0.34 -5.03
N LEU A 36 -3.74 -1.20 -5.09
CA LEU A 36 -4.59 -1.52 -3.95
C LEU A 36 -3.82 -2.25 -2.84
N LEU A 37 -2.98 -3.24 -3.19
CA LEU A 37 -2.16 -3.94 -2.20
C LEU A 37 -1.21 -2.99 -1.47
N ASN A 38 -0.56 -2.07 -2.20
CA ASN A 38 0.32 -1.07 -1.60
C ASN A 38 -0.47 -0.09 -0.71
N THR A 39 -1.58 0.46 -1.20
CA THR A 39 -2.37 1.46 -0.46
C THR A 39 -2.98 0.87 0.82
N VAL A 40 -3.63 -0.31 0.74
CA VAL A 40 -4.25 -0.95 1.90
C VAL A 40 -3.19 -1.44 2.87
N GLY A 41 -2.14 -2.09 2.36
CA GLY A 41 -1.05 -2.60 3.18
C GLY A 41 -0.32 -1.49 3.96
N ALA A 42 0.04 -0.40 3.26
CA ALA A 42 0.70 0.75 3.87
C ALA A 42 -0.21 1.49 4.87
N ALA A 43 -1.51 1.63 4.58
CA ALA A 43 -2.43 2.25 5.52
C ALA A 43 -2.58 1.43 6.82
N MET A 44 -2.65 0.10 6.70
CA MET A 44 -2.67 -0.81 7.86
C MET A 44 -1.37 -0.75 8.66
N ALA A 45 -0.22 -0.82 7.98
CA ALA A 45 1.11 -0.77 8.59
C ALA A 45 1.39 0.60 9.26
N CYS A 46 0.97 1.69 8.63
CA CYS A 46 1.01 3.05 9.19
C CYS A 46 0.16 3.14 10.45
N THR A 47 -1.09 2.66 10.42
CA THR A 47 -1.97 2.66 11.60
C THR A 47 -1.36 1.87 12.75
N ALA A 48 -0.83 0.68 12.49
CA ALA A 48 -0.18 -0.14 13.51
C ALA A 48 1.05 0.56 14.11
N SER A 49 1.87 1.23 13.29
CA SER A 49 3.07 1.93 13.78
C SER A 49 2.78 3.19 14.57
N ILE A 50 1.69 3.89 14.28
CA ILE A 50 1.18 4.98 15.14
C ILE A 50 0.82 4.42 16.51
N MET A 51 0.12 3.28 16.56
CA MET A 51 -0.24 2.62 17.82
C MET A 51 0.96 2.06 18.59
N MET A 52 2.10 1.85 17.93
CA MET A 52 3.36 1.40 18.53
C MET A 52 4.32 2.56 18.86
N ASP A 53 3.93 3.82 18.62
CA ASP A 53 4.79 5.02 18.75
C ASP A 53 6.13 4.90 17.99
N TYR A 54 6.14 4.20 16.84
CA TYR A 54 7.36 3.89 16.11
C TYR A 54 7.62 4.84 14.93
N LEU A 55 8.11 6.02 15.26
CA LEU A 55 8.25 7.17 14.35
C LEU A 55 8.94 6.90 12.99
N PRO A 56 10.07 6.17 12.90
CA PRO A 56 10.70 5.89 11.61
C PRO A 56 9.78 5.14 10.65
N PHE A 57 9.00 4.21 11.18
CA PHE A 57 8.08 3.39 10.38
C PHE A 57 6.79 4.15 10.04
N ILE A 58 6.32 5.02 10.94
CA ILE A 58 5.21 5.93 10.64
C ILE A 58 5.54 6.78 9.40
N ILE A 59 6.75 7.37 9.35
CA ILE A 59 7.16 8.20 8.21
C ILE A 59 7.21 7.38 6.92
N LEU A 60 7.79 6.18 6.99
CA LEU A 60 7.93 5.28 5.85
C LEU A 60 6.56 4.88 5.27
N GLU A 61 5.66 4.39 6.12
CA GLU A 61 4.36 3.88 5.71
C GLU A 61 3.39 5.01 5.33
N ALA A 62 3.49 6.18 5.96
CA ALA A 62 2.75 7.37 5.56
C ALA A 62 3.14 7.80 4.13
N ALA A 63 4.44 7.83 3.81
CA ALA A 63 4.90 8.16 2.46
C ALA A 63 4.38 7.14 1.44
N TRP A 64 4.46 5.84 1.75
CA TRP A 64 3.92 4.77 0.93
C TRP A 64 2.41 4.91 0.71
N THR A 65 1.66 5.21 1.76
CA THR A 65 0.21 5.43 1.70
C THR A 65 -0.13 6.59 0.78
N ILE A 66 0.57 7.73 0.92
CA ILE A 66 0.34 8.94 0.11
C ILE A 66 0.63 8.66 -1.37
N VAL A 67 1.80 8.09 -1.69
CA VAL A 67 2.21 7.83 -3.08
C VAL A 67 1.29 6.79 -3.75
N SER A 68 0.87 5.76 -3.02
CA SER A 68 -0.02 4.72 -3.54
C SER A 68 -1.44 5.25 -3.73
N THR A 69 -1.92 6.10 -2.82
CA THR A 69 -3.21 6.79 -2.97
C THR A 69 -3.21 7.75 -4.16
N ALA A 70 -2.12 8.51 -4.37
CA ALA A 70 -1.97 9.37 -5.55
C ALA A 70 -1.97 8.55 -6.85
N SER A 71 -1.32 7.39 -6.85
CA SER A 71 -1.35 6.44 -7.97
C SER A 71 -2.75 5.89 -8.24
N LEU A 72 -3.53 5.63 -7.18
CA LEU A 72 -4.92 5.17 -7.28
C LEU A 72 -5.84 6.22 -7.91
N ILE A 73 -5.75 7.48 -7.46
CA ILE A 73 -6.51 8.59 -8.04
C ILE A 73 -6.16 8.75 -9.52
N LYS A 74 -4.87 8.69 -9.85
CA LYS A 74 -4.40 8.78 -11.24
C LYS A 74 -4.93 7.63 -12.11
N TYR A 75 -4.98 6.41 -11.58
CA TYR A 75 -5.52 5.24 -12.28
C TYR A 75 -6.97 5.46 -12.70
N PHE A 76 -7.83 5.92 -11.77
CA PHE A 76 -9.24 6.18 -12.09
C PHE A 76 -9.43 7.36 -13.04
N ASN A 77 -8.64 8.42 -12.90
CA ASN A 77 -8.69 9.56 -13.81
C ASN A 77 -8.25 9.20 -15.24
N ALA A 78 -7.21 8.37 -15.38
CA ALA A 78 -6.74 7.91 -16.69
C ALA A 78 -7.74 6.94 -17.35
N SER A 79 -8.35 6.05 -16.57
CA SER A 79 -9.39 5.13 -17.07
C SER A 79 -10.63 5.87 -17.61
N HIS A 80 -10.92 7.09 -17.14
CA HIS A 80 -12.00 7.90 -17.67
C HIS A 80 -11.66 8.60 -19.01
N ALA A 81 -10.37 8.78 -19.34
CA ALA A 81 -9.95 9.42 -20.58
C ALA A 81 -9.97 8.46 -21.79
N ASP A 82 -9.74 7.16 -21.58
CA ASP A 82 -9.80 6.14 -22.64
C ASP A 82 -11.23 5.67 -22.97
N SER A 83 -12.25 6.20 -22.26
CA SER A 83 -13.67 5.85 -22.45
C SER A 83 -14.46 6.93 -23.22
N GLN A 84 -13.80 7.97 -23.73
CA GLN A 84 -14.36 8.99 -24.63
C GLN A 84 -13.70 8.92 -26.01
#